data_AF-A0A3L7PDD3-F1
#
_entry.id   AF-A0A3L7PDD3-F1
#
_cell.length_a   1.000
_cell.length_b   1.000
_cell.length_c   1.000
_cell.angle_alpha   90.00
_cell.angle_beta   90.00
_cell.angle_gamma   90.00
#
_symmetry.space_group_name_H-M   'P 1'
#
loop_
_entity.id
_entity.type
_entity.pdbx_description
1 polymer ?
#
loop_
_entity_poly.entity_id
_entity_poly.type
_entity_poly.pdbx_seq_one_letter_code
_entity_poly.pdbx_strand_id
1 'polypeptide(L)'
;MAALSTTAAGRPAARRAVLVASGDLREEANRVCWPTQQAMEKQLTAAFARAGWSLERGHAVSRSRGHGFIASAREGLDVFAGIDPGLPVVVAEAVWQYSNHVLPGLTTHTGPILTAANWSGQWPGLVGMLNLNGSLTKSGVPYSTVWADDFASPSFERHLKAWLDTRTVHHDTSHVVPIDRVRMPRDVSQQAEALAAELVARKALMGV
;
A
#
# COMPACT_ATOMS: atom_id res chain seq x y z
N MET A 1 -45.52 9.82 -25.11
CA MET A 1 -44.37 9.07 -25.67
C MET A 1 -43.09 9.78 -25.25
N ALA A 2 -42.44 9.31 -24.18
CA ALA A 2 -41.08 9.73 -23.83
C ALA A 2 -40.28 8.43 -23.66
N ALA A 3 -39.28 8.24 -24.51
CA ALA A 3 -38.45 7.05 -24.53
C ALA A 3 -37.59 7.02 -23.27
N LEU A 4 -37.73 5.93 -22.50
CA LEU A 4 -36.81 5.59 -21.42
C LEU A 4 -35.44 5.31 -22.05
N SER A 5 -34.47 6.17 -21.74
CA SER A 5 -33.07 5.98 -22.08
C SER A 5 -32.57 4.76 -21.31
N THR A 6 -32.30 3.68 -22.05
CA THR A 6 -31.64 2.47 -21.56
C THR A 6 -30.23 2.82 -21.11
N THR A 7 -29.99 2.75 -19.80
CA THR A 7 -28.65 2.71 -19.22
C THR A 7 -27.85 1.60 -19.90
N ALA A 8 -26.80 2.00 -20.63
CA ALA A 8 -25.84 1.08 -21.22
C ALA A 8 -25.26 0.19 -20.11
N ALA A 9 -25.46 -1.12 -20.22
CA ALA A 9 -24.80 -2.10 -19.39
C ALA A 9 -23.29 -1.90 -19.54
N GLY A 10 -22.63 -1.49 -18.45
CA GLY A 10 -21.19 -1.24 -18.41
C GLY A 10 -20.44 -2.47 -18.90
N ARG A 11 -19.59 -2.28 -19.91
CA ARG A 11 -18.59 -3.25 -20.35
C ARG A 11 -17.87 -3.78 -19.10
N PRO A 12 -17.66 -5.10 -18.94
CA PRO A 12 -16.97 -5.61 -17.76
C PRO A 12 -15.63 -4.87 -17.65
N ALA A 13 -15.40 -4.21 -16.51
CA ALA A 13 -14.13 -3.56 -16.25
C ALA A 13 -13.04 -4.60 -16.50
N ALA A 14 -12.10 -4.28 -17.40
CA ALA A 14 -11.01 -5.19 -17.71
C ALA A 14 -10.36 -5.63 -16.39
N ARG A 15 -10.06 -6.93 -16.24
CA ARG A 15 -9.37 -7.48 -15.07
C ARG A 15 -7.91 -7.03 -15.08
N ARG A 16 -7.69 -5.75 -14.83
CA ARG A 16 -6.41 -5.06 -14.83
C ARG A 16 -6.25 -4.25 -13.54
N ALA A 17 -5.05 -4.24 -13.01
CA ALA A 17 -4.62 -3.40 -11.90
C ALA A 17 -3.29 -2.73 -12.27
N VAL A 18 -3.03 -1.58 -11.66
CA VAL A 18 -1.81 -0.80 -11.90
C VAL A 18 -0.88 -0.94 -10.70
N LEU A 19 0.36 -1.36 -10.93
CA LEU A 19 1.41 -1.43 -9.93
C LEU A 19 2.17 -0.10 -9.86
N VAL A 20 2.33 0.43 -8.65
CA VAL A 20 3.24 1.53 -8.34
C VAL A 20 4.21 1.11 -7.23
N ALA A 21 5.38 1.74 -7.15
CA ALA A 21 6.42 1.39 -6.18
C ALA A 21 7.17 2.66 -5.77
N SER A 22 7.13 2.99 -4.49
CA SER A 22 7.77 4.15 -3.89
C SER A 22 9.21 3.84 -3.49
N GLY A 23 10.11 4.81 -3.59
CA GLY A 23 11.52 4.65 -3.25
C GLY A 23 11.94 5.32 -1.94
N ASP A 24 13.17 5.02 -1.54
CA ASP A 24 13.94 5.77 -0.55
C ASP A 24 14.32 7.15 -1.09
N LEU A 25 14.58 8.13 -0.21
CA LEU A 25 15.21 9.41 -0.58
C LEU A 25 16.67 9.24 -1.03
N ARG A 26 17.32 8.14 -0.62
CA ARG A 26 18.71 7.84 -0.96
C ARG A 26 18.76 7.03 -2.26
N GLU A 27 19.23 7.67 -3.32
CA GLU A 27 19.41 7.05 -4.65
C GLU A 27 20.23 5.75 -4.61
N GLU A 28 21.28 5.70 -3.77
CA GLU A 28 22.09 4.48 -3.62
C GLU A 28 21.28 3.31 -3.06
N ALA A 29 20.44 3.56 -2.04
CA ALA A 29 19.57 2.55 -1.48
C ALA A 29 18.58 2.03 -2.54
N ASN A 30 18.01 2.93 -3.35
CA ASN A 30 17.14 2.56 -4.46
C ASN A 30 17.84 1.66 -5.48
N ARG A 31 19.09 1.97 -5.86
CA ARG A 31 19.86 1.13 -6.80
C ARG A 31 20.17 -0.25 -6.22
N VAL A 32 20.65 -0.30 -4.98
CA VAL A 32 21.01 -1.54 -4.28
C VAL A 32 19.81 -2.46 -4.14
N CYS A 33 18.65 -1.91 -3.81
CA CYS A 33 17.46 -2.70 -3.53
C CYS A 33 16.58 -2.97 -4.77
N TRP A 34 16.89 -2.35 -5.91
CA TRP A 34 16.11 -2.51 -7.14
C TRP A 34 15.96 -3.95 -7.62
N PRO A 35 16.99 -4.82 -7.55
CA PRO A 35 16.83 -6.24 -7.89
C PRO A 35 15.80 -6.96 -7.01
N THR A 36 15.79 -6.67 -5.71
CA THR A 36 14.82 -7.24 -4.75
C THR A 36 13.40 -6.80 -5.09
N GLN A 37 13.20 -5.52 -5.39
CA GLN A 37 11.91 -4.99 -5.81
C GLN A 37 11.41 -5.66 -7.08
N GLN A 38 12.24 -5.76 -8.13
CA GLN A 38 11.87 -6.44 -9.37
C GLN A 38 11.50 -7.92 -9.15
N ALA A 39 12.23 -8.62 -8.28
CA ALA A 39 11.93 -10.00 -7.95
C ALA A 39 10.53 -10.13 -7.30
N MET A 40 10.21 -9.28 -6.33
CA MET A 40 8.89 -9.25 -5.70
C MET A 40 7.80 -8.90 -6.71
N GLU A 41 8.00 -7.89 -7.55
CA GLU A 41 7.03 -7.50 -8.58
C GLU A 41 6.76 -8.60 -9.59
N LYS A 42 7.78 -9.36 -9.99
CA LYS A 42 7.62 -10.53 -10.86
C LYS A 42 6.74 -11.60 -10.19
N GLN A 43 6.99 -11.88 -8.92
CA GLN A 43 6.21 -12.87 -8.17
C GLN A 43 4.75 -12.42 -7.98
N LEU A 44 4.55 -11.16 -7.61
CA LEU A 44 3.23 -10.55 -7.45
C LEU A 44 2.46 -10.53 -8.77
N THR A 45 3.11 -10.14 -9.87
CA THR A 45 2.52 -10.18 -11.22
C THR A 45 2.09 -11.59 -11.60
N ALA A 46 2.93 -12.60 -11.31
CA ALA A 46 2.57 -13.99 -11.54
C ALA A 46 1.36 -14.42 -10.69
N ALA A 47 1.23 -13.95 -9.45
CA ALA A 47 0.09 -14.25 -8.60
C ALA A 47 -1.22 -13.63 -9.14
N PHE A 48 -1.17 -12.38 -9.62
CA PHE A 48 -2.30 -11.76 -10.32
C PHE A 48 -2.69 -12.55 -11.58
N ALA A 49 -1.70 -12.98 -12.37
CA ALA A 49 -1.93 -13.77 -13.58
C ALA A 49 -2.61 -15.12 -13.27
N ARG A 50 -2.19 -15.84 -12.21
CA ARG A 50 -2.85 -17.07 -11.75
C ARG A 50 -4.30 -16.83 -11.32
N ALA A 51 -4.61 -15.64 -10.79
CA ALA A 51 -5.97 -15.22 -10.47
C ALA A 51 -6.77 -14.68 -11.67
N GLY A 52 -6.20 -14.68 -12.88
CA GLY A 52 -6.86 -14.20 -14.11
C GLY A 52 -6.93 -12.67 -14.22
N TRP A 53 -6.00 -11.96 -13.59
CA TRP A 53 -5.84 -10.50 -13.66
C TRP A 53 -4.49 -10.12 -14.29
N SER A 54 -4.48 -9.00 -15.03
CA SER A 54 -3.26 -8.32 -15.44
C SER A 54 -2.80 -7.36 -14.34
N LEU A 55 -1.51 -7.36 -14.01
CA LEU A 55 -0.89 -6.36 -13.15
C LEU A 55 0.21 -5.67 -13.95
N GLU A 56 0.01 -4.39 -14.25
CA GLU A 56 0.89 -3.62 -15.12
C GLU A 56 1.54 -2.48 -14.35
N ARG A 57 2.85 -2.30 -14.51
CA ARG A 57 3.56 -1.18 -13.87
C ARG A 57 3.09 0.15 -14.47
N GLY A 58 2.64 1.07 -13.61
CA GLY A 58 2.13 2.38 -14.01
C GLY A 58 3.19 3.45 -14.30
N HIS A 59 4.47 3.12 -14.17
CA HIS A 59 5.58 4.05 -14.35
C HIS A 59 6.84 3.35 -14.87
N ALA A 60 7.63 4.06 -15.67
CA ALA A 60 8.76 3.48 -16.37
C ALA A 60 10.00 3.30 -15.46
N VAL A 61 10.83 2.31 -15.78
CA VAL A 61 12.14 2.16 -15.14
C VAL A 61 13.10 3.20 -15.69
N SER A 62 13.75 3.97 -14.81
CA SER A 62 14.74 4.98 -15.22
C SER A 62 16.08 4.33 -15.50
N ARG A 63 16.49 4.29 -16.77
CA ARG A 63 17.81 3.78 -17.18
C ARG A 63 18.96 4.57 -16.60
N SER A 64 18.81 5.90 -16.47
CA SER A 64 19.86 6.77 -15.92
C SER A 64 20.01 6.64 -14.41
N ARG A 65 18.92 6.41 -13.68
CA ARG A 65 18.97 6.18 -12.23
C ARG A 65 19.33 4.74 -11.86
N GLY A 66 19.12 3.78 -12.76
CA GLY A 66 19.36 2.36 -12.51
C GLY A 66 18.29 1.68 -11.65
N HIS A 67 17.14 2.33 -11.44
CA HIS A 67 16.01 1.77 -10.72
C HIS A 67 14.68 2.29 -11.24
N GLY A 68 13.59 1.61 -10.86
CA GLY A 68 12.23 1.97 -11.25
C GLY A 68 11.41 2.66 -10.18
N PHE A 69 11.91 2.91 -8.98
CA PHE A 69 11.14 3.59 -7.94
C PHE A 69 10.73 5.03 -8.30
N ILE A 70 9.56 5.43 -7.79
CA ILE A 70 9.13 6.83 -7.67
C ILE A 70 9.95 7.45 -6.54
N ALA A 71 10.73 8.49 -6.86
CA ALA A 71 11.72 9.05 -5.93
C ALA A 71 11.40 10.48 -5.46
N SER A 72 10.23 11.02 -5.82
CA SER A 72 9.77 12.32 -5.34
C SER A 72 8.24 12.46 -5.37
N ALA A 73 7.71 13.39 -4.59
CA ALA A 73 6.28 13.72 -4.63
C ALA A 73 5.83 14.28 -5.99
N ARG A 74 6.69 15.04 -6.69
CA ARG A 74 6.39 15.55 -8.04
C ARG A 74 6.26 14.38 -9.03
N GLU A 75 7.23 13.48 -9.02
CA GLU A 75 7.22 12.29 -9.87
C GLU A 75 5.98 11.42 -9.58
N GLY A 76 5.62 11.22 -8.31
CA GLY A 76 4.41 10.49 -7.97
C GLY A 76 3.14 11.16 -8.48
N LEU A 77 3.00 12.48 -8.34
CA LEU A 77 1.88 13.22 -8.92
C LEU A 77 1.79 13.03 -10.44
N ASP A 78 2.92 13.07 -11.15
CA ASP A 78 2.97 12.82 -12.59
C ASP A 78 2.54 11.40 -12.96
N VAL A 79 2.96 10.40 -12.16
CA VAL A 79 2.53 9.00 -12.31
C VAL A 79 1.01 8.87 -12.13
N PHE A 80 0.46 9.38 -11.03
CA PHE A 80 -0.98 9.25 -10.76
C PHE A 80 -1.84 10.06 -11.74
N ALA A 81 -1.35 11.17 -12.28
CA ALA A 81 -2.04 11.90 -13.36
C ALA A 81 -2.17 11.07 -14.66
N GLY A 82 -1.28 10.11 -14.88
CA GLY A 82 -1.33 9.17 -16.01
C GLY A 82 -2.14 7.89 -15.75
N ILE A 83 -2.59 7.67 -14.51
CA ILE A 83 -3.37 6.49 -14.13
C ILE A 83 -4.85 6.84 -14.15
N ASP A 84 -5.68 6.00 -14.77
CA ASP A 84 -7.14 6.12 -14.65
C ASP A 84 -7.53 6.01 -13.16
N PRO A 85 -8.15 7.05 -12.57
CA PRO A 85 -8.40 7.12 -11.15
C PRO A 85 -9.40 6.07 -10.66
N GLY A 86 -10.14 5.40 -11.56
CA GLY A 86 -11.07 4.32 -11.21
C GLY A 86 -10.44 2.93 -11.20
N LEU A 87 -9.20 2.76 -11.71
CA LEU A 87 -8.55 1.46 -11.75
C LEU A 87 -8.06 1.01 -10.37
N PRO A 88 -8.04 -0.30 -10.09
CA PRO A 88 -7.35 -0.83 -8.93
C PRO A 88 -5.86 -0.49 -8.97
N VAL A 89 -5.34 0.06 -7.87
CA VAL A 89 -3.91 0.37 -7.71
C VAL A 89 -3.30 -0.55 -6.65
N VAL A 90 -2.12 -1.09 -6.95
CA VAL A 90 -1.30 -1.90 -6.05
C VAL A 90 -0.02 -1.14 -5.77
N VAL A 91 0.17 -0.68 -4.53
CA VAL A 91 1.42 -0.11 -4.07
C VAL A 91 2.29 -1.24 -3.55
N ALA A 92 3.32 -1.61 -4.31
CA ALA A 92 4.16 -2.78 -4.05
C ALA A 92 5.52 -2.35 -3.49
N GLU A 93 5.82 -2.73 -2.25
CA GLU A 93 7.03 -2.35 -1.53
C GLU A 93 7.85 -3.55 -1.05
N ALA A 94 9.04 -3.75 -1.62
CA ALA A 94 10.02 -4.73 -1.14
C ALA A 94 11.10 -4.09 -0.24
N VAL A 95 11.07 -2.77 -0.07
CA VAL A 95 12.14 -1.93 0.47
C VAL A 95 11.59 -0.82 1.37
N TRP A 96 12.48 -0.06 2.03
CA TRP A 96 12.06 1.17 2.70
C TRP A 96 11.68 2.23 1.66
N GLN A 97 10.64 2.99 1.95
CA GLN A 97 10.07 3.98 1.05
C GLN A 97 9.59 5.21 1.80
N TYR A 98 9.48 6.34 1.12
CA TYR A 98 8.90 7.54 1.68
C TYR A 98 7.48 7.77 1.16
N SER A 99 6.52 7.70 2.08
CA SER A 99 5.08 7.73 1.75
C SER A 99 4.66 9.00 1.02
N ASN A 100 5.38 10.12 1.22
CA ASN A 100 5.12 11.39 0.54
C ASN A 100 5.26 11.32 -0.99
N HIS A 101 5.98 10.32 -1.53
CA HIS A 101 6.10 10.13 -2.97
C HIS A 101 4.75 9.74 -3.59
N VAL A 102 3.97 8.88 -2.93
CA VAL A 102 2.74 8.32 -3.51
C VAL A 102 1.46 8.82 -2.83
N LEU A 103 1.54 9.25 -1.57
CA LEU A 103 0.37 9.65 -0.77
C LEU A 103 -0.47 10.73 -1.45
N PRO A 104 0.08 11.83 -2.02
CA PRO A 104 -0.75 12.85 -2.67
C PRO A 104 -1.61 12.28 -3.80
N GLY A 105 -1.05 11.42 -4.65
CA GLY A 105 -1.79 10.77 -5.74
C GLY A 105 -2.85 9.79 -5.22
N LEU A 106 -2.50 8.99 -4.20
CA LEU A 106 -3.42 8.04 -3.57
C LEU A 106 -4.61 8.74 -2.88
N THR A 107 -4.42 9.93 -2.31
CA THR A 107 -5.51 10.67 -1.64
C THR A 107 -6.59 11.17 -2.59
N THR A 108 -6.26 11.30 -3.88
CA THR A 108 -7.21 11.69 -4.94
C THR A 108 -7.67 10.52 -5.80
N HIS A 109 -7.12 9.32 -5.57
CA HIS A 109 -7.46 8.13 -6.34
C HIS A 109 -8.82 7.57 -5.90
N THR A 110 -9.70 7.24 -6.85
CA THR A 110 -11.07 6.79 -6.55
C THR A 110 -11.25 5.27 -6.59
N GLY A 111 -10.32 4.56 -7.22
CA GLY A 111 -10.31 3.11 -7.35
C GLY A 111 -9.80 2.43 -6.07
N PRO A 112 -10.00 1.10 -5.96
CA PRO A 112 -9.56 0.35 -4.78
C PRO A 112 -8.03 0.31 -4.69
N ILE A 113 -7.50 0.50 -3.49
CA ILE A 113 -6.06 0.48 -3.20
C ILE A 113 -5.70 -0.82 -2.46
N LEU A 114 -4.67 -1.50 -2.95
CA LEU A 114 -3.98 -2.60 -2.26
C LEU A 114 -2.55 -2.16 -1.95
N THR A 115 -2.13 -2.30 -0.70
CA THR A 115 -0.72 -2.24 -0.35
C THR A 115 -0.18 -3.67 -0.26
N ALA A 116 0.98 -3.92 -0.87
CA ALA A 116 1.57 -5.25 -0.97
C ALA A 116 3.06 -5.19 -0.61
N ALA A 117 3.54 -6.09 0.26
CA ALA A 117 4.95 -6.14 0.63
C ALA A 117 5.54 -7.54 0.71
N ASN A 118 6.87 -7.62 0.63
CA ASN A 118 7.59 -8.81 1.01
C ASN A 118 7.60 -8.99 2.54
N TRP A 119 7.66 -10.23 2.99
CA TRP A 119 8.03 -10.58 4.35
C TRP A 119 9.50 -11.01 4.36
N SER A 120 10.39 -10.10 4.73
CA SER A 120 11.84 -10.31 4.69
C SER A 120 12.52 -9.77 5.95
N GLY A 121 13.43 -10.55 6.52
CA GLY A 121 14.33 -10.07 7.57
C GLY A 121 15.50 -9.22 7.05
N GLN A 122 15.74 -9.24 5.73
CA GLN A 122 16.85 -8.52 5.11
C GLN A 122 16.41 -7.15 4.55
N TRP A 123 15.24 -7.10 3.91
CA TRP A 123 14.77 -5.91 3.21
C TRP A 123 13.48 -5.37 3.84
N PRO A 124 13.40 -4.07 4.18
CA PRO A 124 12.35 -3.55 5.04
C PRO A 124 11.05 -3.18 4.28
N GLY A 125 10.62 -3.99 3.31
CA GLY A 125 9.41 -3.70 2.52
C GLY A 125 8.14 -3.69 3.35
N LEU A 126 7.97 -4.65 4.27
CA LEU A 126 6.85 -4.62 5.22
C LEU A 126 6.85 -3.33 6.05
N VAL A 127 8.02 -2.88 6.51
CA VAL A 127 8.15 -1.65 7.31
C VAL A 127 7.78 -0.42 6.47
N GLY A 128 8.29 -0.34 5.25
CA GLY A 128 7.96 0.73 4.29
C GLY A 128 6.45 0.77 3.98
N MET A 129 5.85 -0.39 3.71
CA MET A 129 4.42 -0.51 3.46
C MET A 129 3.57 -0.12 4.69
N LEU A 130 3.97 -0.52 5.91
CA LEU A 130 3.25 -0.16 7.13
C LEU A 130 3.32 1.36 7.41
N ASN A 131 4.41 2.03 7.03
CA ASN A 131 4.50 3.49 7.06
C ASN A 131 3.47 4.16 6.14
N LEU A 132 3.32 3.63 4.91
CA LEU A 132 2.29 4.09 3.97
C LEU A 132 0.89 3.83 4.51
N ASN A 133 0.64 2.64 5.07
CA ASN A 133 -0.63 2.27 5.68
C ASN A 133 -1.03 3.24 6.81
N GLY A 134 -0.08 3.62 7.67
CA GLY A 134 -0.30 4.64 8.70
C GLY A 134 -0.68 6.01 8.10
N SER A 135 -0.01 6.40 7.01
CA SER A 135 -0.28 7.65 6.29
C SER A 135 -1.65 7.66 5.60
N LEU A 136 -2.06 6.53 4.99
CA LEU A 136 -3.37 6.35 4.37
C LEU A 136 -4.49 6.38 5.41
N THR A 137 -4.30 5.65 6.52
CA THR A 137 -5.23 5.65 7.66
C THR A 137 -5.42 7.06 8.21
N LYS A 138 -4.32 7.79 8.46
CA LYS A 138 -4.37 9.17 8.95
C LYS A 138 -5.08 10.11 7.98
N SER A 139 -4.96 9.85 6.67
CA SER A 139 -5.61 10.63 5.61
C SER A 139 -7.05 10.19 5.30
N GLY A 140 -7.59 9.19 6.00
CA GLY A 140 -8.94 8.66 5.75
C GLY A 140 -9.09 7.94 4.41
N VAL A 141 -7.99 7.48 3.80
CA VAL A 141 -7.99 6.79 2.52
C VAL A 141 -8.20 5.29 2.77
N PRO A 142 -9.25 4.66 2.22
CA PRO A 142 -9.47 3.22 2.38
C PRO A 142 -8.45 2.40 1.57
N TYR A 143 -7.89 1.37 2.18
CA TYR A 143 -6.97 0.43 1.54
C TYR A 143 -7.15 -0.98 2.12
N SER A 144 -6.71 -1.98 1.37
CA SER A 144 -6.44 -3.33 1.88
C SER A 144 -4.94 -3.60 1.85
N THR A 145 -4.50 -4.60 2.60
CA THR A 145 -3.07 -4.94 2.71
C THR A 145 -2.85 -6.43 2.58
N VAL A 146 -1.79 -6.81 1.87
CA VAL A 146 -1.26 -8.18 1.81
C VAL A 146 0.25 -8.17 1.97
N TRP A 147 0.80 -9.26 2.50
CA TRP A 147 2.24 -9.48 2.51
C TRP A 147 2.52 -10.98 2.43
N ALA A 148 3.69 -11.33 1.93
CA ALA A 148 4.13 -12.73 1.89
C ALA A 148 5.66 -12.83 1.78
N ASP A 149 6.19 -13.92 2.33
CA ASP A 149 7.52 -14.44 2.00
C ASP A 149 7.48 -15.24 0.69
N ASP A 150 6.35 -15.90 0.41
CA ASP A 150 6.04 -16.58 -0.85
C ASP A 150 4.66 -16.15 -1.42
N PHE A 151 4.69 -15.43 -2.54
CA PHE A 151 3.51 -15.00 -3.30
C PHE A 151 2.84 -16.14 -4.09
N ALA A 152 3.39 -17.36 -4.06
CA ALA A 152 2.73 -18.59 -4.51
C ALA A 152 2.07 -19.38 -3.38
N SER A 153 2.20 -18.94 -2.13
CA SER A 153 1.61 -19.65 -1.01
C SER A 153 0.07 -19.64 -1.08
N PRO A 154 -0.61 -20.75 -0.70
CA PRO A 154 -2.07 -20.80 -0.68
C PRO A 154 -2.70 -19.72 0.22
N SER A 155 -1.98 -19.26 1.25
CA SER A 155 -2.44 -18.17 2.12
C SER A 155 -2.50 -16.84 1.37
N PHE A 156 -1.43 -16.48 0.67
CA PHE A 156 -1.40 -15.28 -0.15
C PHE A 156 -2.46 -15.32 -1.25
N GLU A 157 -2.59 -16.44 -1.95
CA GLU A 157 -3.56 -16.59 -3.04
C GLU A 157 -5.01 -16.39 -2.56
N ARG A 158 -5.37 -16.87 -1.37
CA ARG A 158 -6.70 -16.63 -0.77
C ARG A 158 -6.95 -15.14 -0.50
N HIS A 159 -5.99 -14.44 0.11
CA HIS A 159 -6.13 -13.00 0.37
C HIS A 159 -6.19 -12.18 -0.91
N LEU A 160 -5.33 -12.50 -1.88
CA LEU A 160 -5.35 -11.83 -3.18
C LEU A 160 -6.69 -12.05 -3.89
N LYS A 161 -7.18 -13.29 -3.96
CA LYS A 161 -8.49 -13.59 -4.56
C LYS A 161 -9.62 -12.85 -3.86
N ALA A 162 -9.65 -12.84 -2.53
CA ALA A 162 -10.64 -12.08 -1.77
C ALA A 162 -10.62 -10.60 -2.16
N TRP A 163 -9.45 -9.97 -2.22
CA TRP A 163 -9.34 -8.58 -2.64
C TRP A 163 -9.76 -8.36 -4.10
N LEU A 164 -9.41 -9.26 -5.00
CA LEU A 164 -9.78 -9.13 -6.42
C LEU A 164 -11.29 -9.24 -6.64
N ASP A 165 -11.97 -10.09 -5.86
CA ASP A 165 -13.41 -10.33 -5.96
C ASP A 165 -14.25 -9.28 -5.21
N THR A 166 -13.84 -8.91 -3.98
CA THR A 166 -14.66 -8.09 -3.07
C THR A 166 -14.00 -6.77 -2.64
N ARG A 167 -12.77 -6.50 -3.07
CA ARG A 167 -11.96 -5.31 -2.71
C ARG A 167 -11.60 -5.21 -1.22
N THR A 168 -11.71 -6.33 -0.51
CA THR A 168 -11.44 -6.41 0.93
C THR A 168 -10.54 -7.59 1.24
N VAL A 169 -9.61 -7.40 2.18
CA VAL A 169 -8.83 -8.49 2.78
C VAL A 169 -9.21 -8.58 4.25
N HIS A 170 -9.58 -9.78 4.71
CA HIS A 170 -9.81 -10.04 6.12
C HIS A 170 -8.56 -10.65 6.75
N HIS A 171 -8.06 -10.01 7.82
CA HIS A 171 -6.98 -10.53 8.65
C HIS A 171 -7.53 -10.96 9.99
N ASP A 172 -7.04 -12.08 10.52
CA ASP A 172 -7.41 -12.54 11.85
C ASP A 172 -6.85 -11.59 12.92
N THR A 173 -7.77 -10.87 13.57
CA THR A 173 -7.48 -9.92 14.65
C THR A 173 -8.01 -10.42 15.99
N SER A 174 -8.35 -11.71 16.11
CA SER A 174 -8.86 -12.31 17.36
C SER A 174 -7.87 -12.23 18.53
N HIS A 175 -6.58 -12.05 18.24
CA HIS A 175 -5.52 -11.83 19.22
C HIS A 175 -5.45 -10.39 19.74
N VAL A 176 -6.15 -9.44 19.11
CA VAL A 176 -6.18 -8.03 19.51
C VAL A 176 -7.34 -7.81 20.48
N VAL A 177 -7.07 -7.13 21.60
CA VAL A 177 -8.10 -6.75 22.57
C VAL A 177 -8.19 -5.22 22.71
N PRO A 178 -9.41 -4.67 22.83
CA PRO A 178 -9.59 -3.28 23.20
C PRO A 178 -8.81 -2.91 24.48
N ILE A 179 -8.18 -1.74 24.48
CA ILE A 179 -7.32 -1.29 25.60
C ILE A 179 -8.09 -1.14 26.91
N ASP A 180 -9.38 -0.79 26.85
CA ASP A 180 -10.27 -0.69 28.02
C ASP A 180 -10.53 -2.05 28.71
N ARG A 181 -10.25 -3.16 28.01
CA ARG A 181 -10.30 -4.52 28.58
C ARG A 181 -8.97 -4.97 29.18
N VAL A 182 -7.89 -4.23 28.96
CA VAL A 182 -6.56 -4.55 29.50
C VAL A 182 -6.45 -3.97 30.90
N ARG A 183 -6.21 -4.81 31.90
CA ARG A 183 -5.93 -4.35 33.26
C ARG A 183 -4.50 -3.81 33.33
N MET A 184 -4.38 -2.50 33.50
CA MET A 184 -3.10 -1.83 33.72
C MET A 184 -2.94 -1.41 35.18
N PRO A 185 -1.73 -1.50 35.76
CA PRO A 185 -1.44 -0.91 37.07
C PRO A 185 -1.76 0.59 37.08
N ARG A 186 -2.37 1.08 38.17
CA ARG A 186 -2.85 2.46 38.25
C ARG A 186 -1.74 3.50 38.07
N ASP A 187 -0.57 3.23 38.63
CA ASP A 187 0.63 4.05 38.50
C ASP A 187 1.10 4.17 37.05
N VAL A 188 1.10 3.07 36.30
CA VAL A 188 1.44 3.06 34.87
C VAL A 188 0.42 3.87 34.06
N SER A 189 -0.88 3.68 34.32
CA SER A 189 -1.94 4.45 33.64
C SER A 189 -1.80 5.96 33.92
N GLN A 190 -1.58 6.35 35.17
CA GLN A 190 -1.39 7.77 35.53
C GLN A 190 -0.17 8.38 34.87
N GLN A 191 0.96 7.66 34.83
CA GLN A 191 2.16 8.12 34.13
C GLN A 191 1.93 8.27 32.62
N ALA A 192 1.24 7.32 32.00
CA ALA A 192 0.93 7.36 30.57
C ALA A 192 0.00 8.54 30.24
N GLU A 193 -1.03 8.79 31.04
CA GLU A 193 -1.94 9.93 30.88
C GLU A 193 -1.22 11.27 31.04
N ALA A 194 -0.36 11.40 32.06
CA ALA A 194 0.44 12.60 32.28
C ALA A 194 1.40 12.87 31.10
N LEU A 195 2.08 11.82 30.62
CA LEU A 195 2.98 11.91 29.47
C LEU A 195 2.20 12.29 28.20
N ALA A 196 1.05 11.68 27.94
CA ALA A 196 0.21 12.01 26.80
C ALA A 196 -0.25 13.47 26.85
N ALA A 197 -0.70 13.95 28.02
CA ALA A 197 -1.08 15.35 28.22
C ALA A 197 0.10 16.30 27.96
N GLU A 198 1.30 15.96 28.43
CA GLU A 198 2.51 16.75 28.17
C GLU A 198 2.84 16.79 26.67
N LEU A 199 2.84 15.66 25.98
CA LEU A 199 3.12 15.59 24.54
C LEU A 199 2.13 16.43 23.73
N VAL A 200 0.84 16.45 24.14
CA VAL A 200 -0.18 17.30 23.52
C VAL A 200 0.05 18.79 23.81
N ALA A 201 0.41 19.14 25.04
CA ALA A 201 0.60 20.52 25.48
C ALA A 201 1.87 21.15 24.89
N ARG A 202 3.01 20.45 25.00
CA ARG A 202 4.34 20.95 24.63
C ARG A 202 4.67 20.73 23.16
N LYS A 203 3.91 19.84 22.50
CA LYS A 203 4.19 19.31 21.15
C LYS A 203 5.50 18.54 21.13
N ALA A 204 5.49 17.35 20.54
CA ALA A 204 6.71 16.59 20.28
C ALA A 204 6.86 16.36 18.78
N LEU A 205 8.10 16.46 18.29
CA LEU A 205 8.44 15.97 16.97
C LEU A 205 8.47 14.44 17.04
N MET A 206 7.40 13.80 16.59
CA MET A 206 7.36 12.35 16.41
C MET A 206 7.82 12.04 14.99
N GLY A 207 8.88 11.25 14.85
CA GLY A 207 9.26 10.69 13.56
C GLY A 207 8.15 9.79 13.04
N VAL A 208 7.85 9.91 11.74
CA VAL A 208 7.08 8.92 10.99
C VAL A 208 7.97 8.48 9.85
#